data_AF-A0A381XTZ7-F1
#
_entry.id   AF-A0A381XTZ7-F1
#
_cell.length_a   1.000
_cell.length_b   1.000
_cell.length_c   1.000
_cell.angle_alpha   90.00
_cell.angle_beta   90.00
_cell.angle_gamma   90.00
#
_symmetry.space_group_name_H-M   'P 1'
#
loop_
_entity.id
_entity.type
_entity.pdbx_description
1 polymer ?
#
loop_
_entity_poly.entity_id
_entity_poly.type
_entity_poly.pdbx_seq_one_letter_code
_entity_poly.pdbx_strand_id
1 'polypeptide(L)' 'MGRPKVHARFGHEKQEQHVRTHKGQKVKPCLFVNFGGKKRMCAVIEATGDMVCDENGKPLPWQSVGS' A
#
# COMPACT_ATOMS: atom_id res chain seq x y z
N MET A 1 -28.12 -27.78 24.14
CA MET A 1 -28.24 -27.14 22.81
C MET A 1 -27.39 -25.86 22.80
N GLY A 2 -26.18 -25.91 22.27
CA GLY A 2 -25.26 -24.76 22.21
C GLY A 2 -25.33 -24.09 20.84
N ARG A 3 -25.58 -22.77 20.80
CA ARG A 3 -25.61 -22.00 19.54
C ARG A 3 -24.19 -21.86 18.96
N PRO A 4 -23.96 -22.14 17.67
CA PRO A 4 -22.67 -21.89 17.05
C PRO A 4 -22.41 -20.38 16.96
N LYS A 5 -21.22 -19.94 17.42
CA LYS A 5 -20.77 -18.55 17.40
C LYS A 5 -20.18 -18.23 16.01
N VAL A 6 -21.03 -17.76 15.11
CA VAL A 6 -20.64 -17.33 13.75
C VAL A 6 -19.91 -15.99 13.86
N HIS A 7 -18.59 -16.00 13.62
CA HIS A 7 -17.84 -14.76 13.41
C HIS A 7 -18.07 -14.29 11.97
N ALA A 8 -19.13 -13.50 11.77
CA ALA A 8 -19.31 -12.76 10.52
C ALA A 8 -18.14 -11.77 10.38
N ARG A 9 -17.22 -12.02 9.44
CA ARG A 9 -16.18 -11.06 9.07
C ARG A 9 -16.86 -9.97 8.25
N PHE A 10 -17.34 -8.92 8.91
CA PHE A 10 -17.70 -7.68 8.24
C PHE A 10 -16.45 -7.19 7.50
N GLY A 11 -16.52 -7.20 6.17
CA GLY A 11 -15.45 -6.69 5.32
C GLY A 11 -15.19 -5.24 5.70
N HIS A 12 -13.91 -4.89 5.88
CA HIS A 12 -13.52 -3.53 6.23
C HIS A 12 -14.07 -2.57 5.16
N GLU A 13 -14.89 -1.62 5.62
CA GLU A 13 -15.31 -0.47 4.85
C GLU A 13 -14.08 0.13 4.17
N LYS A 14 -14.12 0.29 2.84
CA LYS A 14 -13.04 0.93 2.08
C LYS A 14 -12.93 2.36 2.61
N GLN A 15 -12.02 2.58 3.55
CA GLN A 15 -11.59 3.93 3.89
C GLN A 15 -11.18 4.58 2.58
N GLU A 16 -11.81 5.72 2.28
CA GLU A 16 -11.52 6.54 1.13
C GLU A 16 -10.02 6.86 1.16
N GLN A 17 -9.23 6.11 0.39
CA GLN A 17 -7.80 6.32 0.32
C GLN A 17 -7.60 7.68 -0.33
N HIS A 18 -7.18 8.67 0.46
CA HIS A 18 -6.71 9.94 -0.06
C HIS A 18 -5.72 9.65 -1.20
N VAL A 19 -6.08 10.08 -2.41
CA VAL A 19 -5.29 9.86 -3.61
C VAL A 19 -3.98 10.61 -3.40
N ARG A 20 -2.89 9.85 -3.22
CA ARG A 20 -1.57 10.42 -3.06
C ARG A 20 -0.96 10.69 -4.42
N THR A 21 -0.20 11.77 -4.51
CA THR A 21 0.56 12.11 -5.72
C THR A 21 2.04 12.23 -5.41
N HIS A 22 2.89 11.83 -6.35
CA HIS A 22 4.34 11.94 -6.30
C HIS A 22 4.84 12.53 -7.62
N LYS A 23 5.53 13.67 -7.58
CA LYS A 23 6.01 14.39 -8.78
C LYS A 23 4.90 14.61 -9.81
N GLY A 24 3.70 14.96 -9.36
CA GLY A 24 2.51 15.16 -10.20
C GLY A 24 1.82 13.89 -10.71
N GLN A 25 2.33 12.70 -10.38
CA GLN A 25 1.75 11.42 -10.79
C GLN A 25 0.98 10.78 -9.64
N LYS A 26 -0.16 10.16 -9.94
CA LYS A 26 -0.93 9.39 -8.96
C LYS A 26 -0.17 8.14 -8.54
N VAL A 27 -0.18 7.85 -7.25
CA VAL A 27 0.48 6.67 -6.70
C VAL A 27 -0.50 5.83 -5.88
N LYS A 28 -0.28 4.52 -5.88
CA LYS A 28 -1.03 3.55 -5.08
C LYS A 28 -0.11 2.80 -4.13
N PRO A 29 -0.61 2.36 -2.96
CA PRO A 29 0.16 1.54 -2.06
C PRO A 29 0.38 0.15 -2.68
N CYS A 30 1.61 -0.37 -2.57
CA CYS A 30 1.99 -1.69 -3.03
C CYS A 30 2.85 -2.38 -1.97
N LEU A 31 2.60 -3.67 -1.76
CA LEU A 31 3.39 -4.47 -0.83
C LEU A 31 4.69 -4.90 -1.50
N PHE A 32 5.81 -4.34 -1.05
CA PHE A 32 7.14 -4.76 -1.47
C PHE A 32 7.69 -5.79 -0.49
N VAL A 33 8.18 -6.92 -1.03
CA VAL A 33 8.80 -7.99 -0.23
C VAL A 33 10.28 -8.04 -0.56
N ASN A 34 11.12 -7.72 0.42
CA ASN A 34 12.57 -7.78 0.23
C ASN A 34 13.08 -9.23 0.36
N PHE A 35 14.27 -9.49 -0.18
CA PHE A 35 14.98 -10.75 0.02
C PHE A 35 15.19 -10.97 1.53
N GLY A 36 14.63 -12.05 2.06
CA GLY A 36 14.57 -12.32 3.51
C GLY A 36 13.18 -12.14 4.13
N GLY A 37 12.13 -11.92 3.33
CA GLY A 37 10.73 -11.98 3.77
C GLY A 37 10.24 -10.74 4.52
N LYS A 38 11.08 -9.71 4.69
CA LYS A 38 10.67 -8.43 5.24
C LYS A 38 9.73 -7.73 4.26
N LYS A 39 8.51 -7.50 4.70
CA LYS A 39 7.47 -6.81 3.93
C LYS A 39 7.45 -5.34 4.30
N ARG A 40 7.38 -4.45 3.30
CA ARG A 40 7.24 -3.01 3.48
C ARG A 40 6.17 -2.48 2.53
N MET A 41 5.37 -1.54 2.98
CA MET A 41 4.45 -0.83 2.10
C MET A 41 5.22 0.26 1.35
N CYS A 42 5.23 0.19 0.03
CA CYS A 42 5.88 1.14 -0.87
C CYS A 42 4.84 1.80 -1.77
N ALA A 43 5.22 2.86 -2.46
CA ALA A 43 4.38 3.50 -3.47
C ALA A 43 4.78 3.02 -4.87
N VAL A 44 3.79 2.83 -5.74
CA VAL A 44 3.99 2.63 -7.17
C VAL A 44 3.17 3.65 -7.94
N ILE A 45 3.71 4.10 -9.07
CA ILE A 45 3.01 4.99 -10.00
C ILE A 45 1.83 4.22 -10.59
N GLU A 46 0.63 4.79 -10.49
CA GLU A 46 -0.58 4.11 -10.94
C GLU A 46 -0.62 3.92 -12.46
N ALA A 47 -0.11 4.91 -13.20
CA ALA A 47 -0.11 4.94 -14.66
C ALA A 47 0.85 3.91 -15.29
N THR A 48 2.06 3.76 -14.75
CA THR A 48 3.10 2.88 -15.32
C THR A 48 3.28 1.59 -14.54
N GLY A 49 2.90 1.56 -13.27
CA GLY A 49 3.21 0.47 -12.36
C GLY A 49 4.64 0.53 -11.80
N ASP A 50 5.40 1.59 -12.12
CA ASP A 50 6.79 1.72 -11.67
C ASP A 50 6.88 1.99 -10.17
N MET A 51 7.92 1.44 -9.56
CA MET A 51 8.22 1.67 -8.15
C MET A 51 8.71 3.09 -7.96
N VAL A 52 8.13 3.79 -6.98
CA VAL A 52 8.61 5.11 -6.60
C VAL A 52 9.88 4.92 -5.78
N CYS A 53 11.02 5.38 -6.30
CA CYS A 53 12.32 5.27 -5.65
C CYS A 53 12.91 6.62 -5.25
N ASP A 54 13.82 6.60 -4.29
CA ASP A 54 14.69 7.72 -3.93
C ASP A 54 15.82 7.92 -4.97
N GLU A 55 16.66 8.92 -4.75
CA GLU A 55 17.81 9.23 -5.62
C GLU A 55 18.86 8.09 -5.67
N ASN A 56 18.87 7.21 -4.68
CA ASN A 56 19.74 6.04 -4.62
C ASN A 56 19.09 4.79 -5.25
N GLY A 57 17.92 4.93 -5.87
CA GLY A 57 17.17 3.82 -6.45
C GLY A 57 16.46 2.92 -5.44
N LYS A 58 16.37 3.32 -4.16
CA LYS A 58 15.67 2.53 -3.13
C LYS A 58 14.18 2.86 -3.12
N PRO A 59 13.30 1.86 -2.96
CA PRO A 59 11.87 2.09 -2.96
C PRO A 59 11.42 2.92 -1.76
N LEU A 60 10.70 4.00 -2.06
CA LEU A 60 10.16 4.89 -1.06
C LEU A 60 8.99 4.21 -0.32
N PRO A 61 8.98 4.25 1.01
CA PRO A 61 7.87 3.71 1.79
C PRO A 61 6.63 4.56 1.56
N TRP A 62 5.45 3.93 1.55
CA TRP A 62 4.17 4.61 1.32
C TRP A 62 3.99 5.83 2.23
N GLN A 63 4.40 5.72 3.49
CA GLN A 63 4.33 6.80 4.48
C GLN A 63 5.12 8.07 4.08
N SER A 64 6.16 7.94 3.27
CA SER A 64 6.99 9.06 2.80
C SER A 64 6.53 9.65 1.47
N VAL A 65 5.48 9.08 0.85
CA VAL A 65 4.98 9.51 -0.45
C VAL A 65 3.62 10.16 -0.27
N GLY A 66 3.45 11.40 -0.75
CA GLY A 66 2.22 12.18 -0.66
C GLY A 66 1.92 12.66 0.76
N SER A 67 2.33 13.89 1.06
CA SER A 67 1.72 14.72 2.11
C SER A 67 0.54 15.49 1.54
#